data_AF-A0A928KUW2-F1
#
_entry.id   AF-A0A928KUW2-F1
#
_cell.length_a   1.000
_cell.length_b   1.000
_cell.length_c   1.000
_cell.angle_alpha   90.00
_cell.angle_beta   90.00
_cell.angle_gamma   90.00
#
_symmetry.space_group_name_H-M   'P 1'
#
loop_
_entity.id
_entity.type
_entity.pdbx_description
1 polymer ?
#
loop_
_entity_poly.entity_id
_entity_poly.type
_entity_poly.pdbx_seq_one_letter_code
_entity_poly.pdbx_strand_id
1 'polypeptide(L)'
;MALFDNTSFRFLEQGMGMVWQKQRIISQNIANDSTPGYKARTVDFDLVLEEKCKCVYHPETPHDDEEEVDGRLIGRAGGKSPLELKMVVTTEGNTNQTLDGNNVDIEKEAIALADAQLQYNTLSEKIMNEFAMIKTALSKT
;
A
#
# COMPACT_ATOMS: atom_id res chain seq x y z
N MET A 1 1.71 22.60 4.78
CA MET A 1 1.30 22.84 3.37
C MET A 1 0.39 21.71 2.94
N ALA A 2 -0.92 21.95 2.85
CA ALA A 2 -1.96 20.90 2.83
C ALA A 2 -2.50 20.53 1.43
N LEU A 3 -1.84 20.97 0.36
CA LEU A 3 -2.32 20.77 -1.02
C LEU A 3 -2.07 19.36 -1.56
N PHE A 4 -0.95 18.73 -1.15
CA PHE A 4 -0.57 17.37 -1.56
C PHE A 4 -0.83 16.32 -0.49
N ASP A 5 -1.29 16.72 0.69
CA ASP A 5 -1.61 15.83 1.82
C ASP A 5 -3.05 15.29 1.70
N ASN A 6 -3.42 14.89 0.47
CA ASN A 6 -4.66 14.18 0.20
C ASN A 6 -4.39 12.68 0.35
N THR A 7 -5.33 11.97 0.96
CA THR A 7 -5.36 10.51 1.06
C THR A 7 -5.10 9.82 -0.29
N SER A 8 -5.65 10.34 -1.39
CA SER A 8 -5.43 9.78 -2.74
C SER A 8 -3.97 9.92 -3.19
N PHE A 9 -3.33 11.07 -2.95
CA PHE A 9 -1.94 11.29 -3.35
C PHE A 9 -0.99 10.42 -2.54
N ARG A 10 -1.19 10.34 -1.21
CA ARG A 10 -0.42 9.45 -0.33
C ARG A 10 -0.56 7.98 -0.73
N PHE A 11 -1.76 7.56 -1.12
CA PHE A 11 -2.00 6.21 -1.61
C PHE A 11 -1.24 5.93 -2.92
N LEU A 12 -1.24 6.88 -3.86
CA LEU A 12 -0.50 6.75 -5.11
C LEU A 12 1.01 6.73 -4.89
N GLU A 13 1.53 7.56 -3.99
CA GLU A 13 2.94 7.58 -3.60
C GLU A 13 3.36 6.23 -2.99
N GLN A 14 2.60 5.74 -2.01
CA GLN A 14 2.84 4.42 -1.40
C GLN A 14 2.76 3.31 -2.45
N GLY A 15 1.71 3.31 -3.28
CA GLY A 15 1.54 2.31 -4.34
C GLY A 15 2.70 2.31 -5.34
N MET A 16 3.20 3.48 -5.74
CA MET A 16 4.33 3.58 -6.66
C MET A 16 5.63 3.07 -6.01
N GLY A 17 5.88 3.43 -4.75
CA GLY A 17 7.01 2.90 -3.98
C GLY A 17 6.95 1.36 -3.84
N MET A 18 5.75 0.81 -3.73
CA MET A 18 5.53 -0.62 -3.66
C MET A 18 5.79 -1.36 -4.97
N VAL A 19 5.26 -0.85 -6.08
CA VAL A 19 5.51 -1.42 -7.41
C VAL A 19 7.00 -1.36 -7.74
N TRP A 20 7.69 -0.27 -7.38
CA TRP A 20 9.13 -0.16 -7.54
C TRP A 20 9.89 -1.25 -6.76
N GLN A 21 9.51 -1.49 -5.50
CA GLN A 21 10.08 -2.56 -4.69
C GLN A 21 9.80 -3.96 -5.27
N LYS A 22 8.59 -4.20 -5.79
CA LYS A 22 8.24 -5.44 -6.50
C LYS A 22 9.15 -5.65 -7.72
N GLN A 23 9.33 -4.62 -8.54
CA GLN A 23 10.23 -4.66 -9.70
C GLN A 23 11.68 -4.99 -9.28
N ARG A 24 12.15 -4.39 -8.17
CA ARG A 24 13.49 -4.65 -7.63
C ARG A 24 13.66 -6.11 -7.19
N ILE A 25 12.66 -6.67 -6.52
CA ILE A 25 12.70 -8.07 -6.06
C ILE A 25 12.65 -9.04 -7.24
N ILE A 26 11.79 -8.81 -8.22
CA ILE A 26 11.73 -9.62 -9.45
C ILE A 26 13.07 -9.57 -10.19
N SER A 27 13.67 -8.39 -10.34
CA SER A 27 15.00 -8.25 -10.95
C SER A 27 16.07 -9.02 -10.17
N GLN A 28 15.93 -9.12 -8.85
CA GLN A 28 16.86 -9.87 -8.01
C GLN A 28 16.65 -11.38 -8.17
N ASN A 29 15.42 -11.86 -8.33
CA ASN A 29 15.14 -13.26 -8.67
C ASN A 29 15.74 -13.62 -10.03
N ILE A 30 15.47 -12.82 -11.08
CA ILE A 30 16.01 -13.01 -12.43
C ILE A 30 17.55 -13.07 -12.41
N ALA A 31 18.20 -12.16 -11.67
CA ALA A 31 19.65 -12.14 -11.56
C ALA A 31 20.24 -13.38 -10.88
N ASN A 32 19.46 -14.06 -10.02
CA ASN A 32 19.88 -15.24 -9.27
C ASN A 32 19.29 -16.55 -9.84
N ASP A 33 18.68 -16.53 -11.02
CA ASP A 33 18.10 -17.70 -11.69
C ASP A 33 19.11 -18.85 -11.91
N SER A 34 20.39 -18.53 -12.08
CA SER A 34 21.46 -19.55 -12.22
C SER A 34 22.27 -19.76 -10.94
N THR A 35 21.77 -19.30 -9.78
CA THR A 35 22.46 -19.44 -8.49
C THR A 35 21.95 -20.69 -7.74
N PRO A 36 22.81 -21.71 -7.51
CA PRO A 36 22.40 -22.92 -6.78
C PRO A 36 21.85 -22.61 -5.38
N GLY A 37 20.75 -23.27 -5.01
CA GLY A 37 20.10 -23.10 -3.70
C GLY A 37 19.40 -21.75 -3.45
N TYR A 38 19.29 -20.87 -4.45
CA TYR A 38 18.55 -19.62 -4.31
C TYR A 38 17.04 -19.87 -4.13
N LYS A 39 16.38 -19.00 -3.35
CA LYS A 39 14.93 -19.04 -3.13
C LYS A 39 14.28 -17.75 -3.63
N ALA A 40 13.37 -17.89 -4.59
CA ALA A 40 12.59 -16.81 -5.15
C ALA A 40 11.81 -16.08 -4.05
N ARG A 41 11.78 -14.76 -4.14
CA ARG A 41 11.03 -13.90 -3.23
C ARG A 41 9.89 -13.24 -4.00
N THR A 42 8.71 -13.24 -3.42
CA THR A 42 7.51 -12.65 -3.99
C THR A 42 7.04 -11.52 -3.09
N VAL A 43 6.42 -10.51 -3.69
CA VAL A 43 5.85 -9.37 -2.97
C VAL A 43 4.34 -9.45 -3.05
N ASP A 44 3.71 -9.59 -1.90
CA ASP A 44 2.26 -9.53 -1.73
C ASP A 44 1.89 -8.17 -1.13
N PHE A 45 0.77 -7.63 -1.60
CA PHE A 45 0.26 -6.34 -1.15
C PHE A 45 -1.05 -6.55 -0.40
N ASP A 46 -1.06 -6.15 0.86
CA ASP A 46 -2.27 -6.09 1.66
C ASP A 46 -2.66 -4.63 1.90
N LEU A 47 -3.90 -4.30 1.55
CA LEU A 47 -4.47 -3.01 1.88
C LEU A 47 -4.91 -3.04 3.35
N VAL A 48 -4.09 -2.49 4.23
CA VAL A 48 -4.45 -2.33 5.63
C VAL A 48 -5.19 -1.01 5.77
N LEU A 49 -6.51 -1.07 5.74
CA LEU A 49 -7.33 0.03 6.22
C LEU A 49 -7.30 -0.03 7.75
N GLU A 50 -6.60 0.89 8.42
CA GLU A 50 -6.73 1.03 9.88
C GLU A 50 -8.15 1.54 10.17
N GLU A 51 -9.10 0.61 10.28
CA GLU A 51 -10.48 0.89 10.67
C GLU A 51 -10.52 1.13 12.18
N LYS A 52 -10.07 2.32 12.60
CA LYS A 52 -10.39 2.84 13.93
C LYS A 52 -11.64 3.69 13.90
N CYS A 53 -12.75 3.11 13.44
CA CYS A 53 -14.08 3.60 13.79
C CYS A 53 -14.54 2.92 15.09
N LYS A 54 -13.96 3.32 16.23
CA LYS A 54 -14.62 3.11 17.52
C LYS A 54 -15.60 4.26 17.75
N CYS A 55 -16.75 4.19 17.08
CA CYS A 55 -17.92 4.96 17.49
C CYS A 55 -18.61 4.13 18.59
N VAL A 56 -18.39 4.49 19.85
CA VAL A 56 -19.24 3.97 20.93
C VAL A 56 -20.58 4.68 20.77
N TYR A 57 -21.57 4.01 20.17
CA TYR A 57 -22.96 4.45 20.20
C TYR A 57 -23.48 4.21 21.62
N HIS A 58 -23.71 5.27 22.39
CA HIS A 58 -24.48 5.20 23.62
C HIS A 58 -25.96 5.45 23.26
N PRO A 59 -26.84 4.44 23.39
CA PRO A 59 -28.27 4.67 23.28
C PRO A 59 -28.70 5.51 24.49
N GLU A 60 -29.32 6.64 24.18
CA GLU A 60 -29.76 7.66 25.10
C GLU A 60 -30.80 7.06 26.06
N THR A 61 -30.45 6.89 27.34
CA THR A 61 -31.43 6.72 28.41
C THR A 61 -31.35 7.94 29.33
N PRO A 62 -32.48 8.57 29.66
CA PRO A 62 -32.50 9.75 30.50
C PRO A 62 -32.44 9.32 31.96
N HIS A 63 -31.32 9.59 32.62
CA HIS A 63 -31.25 9.60 34.08
C HIS A 63 -30.40 10.81 34.49
N ASP A 64 -31.11 11.83 34.95
CA ASP A 64 -30.59 12.84 35.86
C ASP A 64 -30.07 12.11 37.10
N ASP A 65 -28.88 12.46 37.57
CA ASP A 65 -28.36 12.34 38.96
C ASP A 65 -26.83 12.47 38.96
N GLU A 66 -26.34 13.32 39.85
CA GLU A 66 -25.02 13.97 39.85
C GLU A 66 -23.85 13.04 40.22
N GLU A 67 -22.89 12.85 39.30
CA GLU A 67 -21.50 12.54 39.63
C GLU A 67 -20.59 13.10 38.53
N GLU A 68 -20.00 14.27 38.76
CA GLU A 68 -19.13 14.97 37.80
C GLU A 68 -17.73 14.32 37.80
N VAL A 69 -17.64 13.15 37.16
CA VAL A 69 -16.43 12.39 36.94
C VAL A 69 -15.73 12.88 35.67
N ASP A 70 -14.42 13.10 35.79
CA ASP A 70 -13.42 13.41 34.75
C ASP A 70 -13.81 12.97 33.33
N GLY A 71 -14.36 13.92 32.56
CA GLY A 71 -15.09 13.61 31.33
C GLY A 71 -14.82 14.58 30.19
N ARG A 72 -13.57 14.99 29.97
CA ARG A 72 -13.23 15.79 28.78
C ARG A 72 -13.00 14.90 27.55
N LEU A 73 -14.04 14.17 27.14
CA LEU A 73 -14.12 13.57 25.81
C LEU A 73 -14.79 14.55 24.84
N ILE A 74 -14.01 15.56 24.41
CA ILE A 74 -14.31 16.29 23.19
C ILE A 74 -14.08 15.35 22.00
N GLY A 75 -15.14 14.66 21.60
CA GLY A 75 -15.21 13.83 20.40
C GLY A 75 -14.93 14.65 19.14
N ARG A 76 -13.64 14.74 18.77
CA ARG A 76 -13.22 15.21 17.46
C ARG A 76 -13.14 14.00 16.53
N ALA A 77 -14.29 13.62 15.98
CA ALA A 77 -14.34 12.79 14.78
C ALA A 77 -13.63 13.53 13.64
N GLY A 78 -12.37 13.17 13.39
CA GLY A 78 -11.54 13.84 12.38
C GLY A 78 -10.14 13.28 12.23
N GLY A 79 -9.80 12.18 12.92
CA GLY A 79 -8.59 11.43 12.63
C GLY A 79 -8.79 10.64 11.35
N LYS A 80 -8.39 11.21 10.21
CA LYS A 80 -8.14 10.42 8.99
C LYS A 80 -7.09 9.39 9.38
N SER A 81 -7.48 8.15 9.69
CA SER A 81 -6.49 7.09 9.82
C SER A 81 -5.72 7.06 8.49
N PRO A 82 -4.38 7.11 8.51
CA PRO A 82 -3.64 7.04 7.29
C PRO A 82 -3.94 5.67 6.66
N LEU A 83 -4.50 5.68 5.44
CA LEU A 83 -4.44 4.48 4.61
C LEU A 83 -2.96 4.16 4.42
N GLU A 84 -2.55 3.01 4.93
CA GLU A 84 -1.19 2.51 4.82
C GLU A 84 -1.24 1.18 4.10
N LEU A 85 -0.66 1.16 2.91
CA LEU A 85 -0.40 -0.11 2.25
C LEU A 85 0.69 -0.85 3.03
N LYS A 86 0.49 -2.15 3.28
CA LYS A 86 1.54 -3.00 3.86
C LYS A 86 2.11 -3.90 2.77
N MET A 87 3.44 -3.89 2.67
CA MET A 87 4.18 -4.81 1.82
C MET A 87 4.62 -6.02 2.64
N VAL A 88 4.33 -7.22 2.13
CA VAL A 88 4.85 -8.46 2.68
C VAL A 88 5.74 -9.11 1.63
N VAL A 89 6.99 -9.37 1.98
CA VAL A 89 7.91 -10.12 1.11
C VAL A 89 7.95 -11.55 1.63
N THR A 90 7.49 -12.47 0.81
CA THR A 90 7.42 -13.91 1.13
C THR A 90 8.50 -14.65 0.35
N THR A 91 9.21 -15.56 1.00
CA THR A 91 10.15 -16.47 0.31
C THR A 91 9.42 -17.74 -0.08
N GLU A 92 9.45 -18.11 -1.36
CA GLU A 92 8.84 -19.35 -1.83
C GLU A 92 9.69 -20.55 -1.36
N GLY A 93 9.10 -21.43 -0.55
CA GLY A 93 9.83 -22.54 0.08
C GLY A 93 9.84 -23.85 -0.72
N ASN A 94 8.78 -24.16 -1.47
CA ASN A 94 8.51 -25.55 -1.88
C ASN A 94 7.98 -25.74 -3.31
N THR A 95 7.91 -24.69 -4.13
CA THR A 95 7.45 -24.79 -5.51
C THR A 95 8.62 -25.13 -6.44
N ASN A 96 8.44 -26.12 -7.33
CA ASN A 96 9.27 -26.44 -8.50
C ASN A 96 10.76 -26.15 -8.36
N GLN A 97 11.44 -26.95 -7.53
CA GLN A 97 12.89 -26.85 -7.37
C GLN A 97 13.60 -27.58 -8.52
N THR A 98 14.58 -26.93 -9.15
CA THR A 98 15.53 -27.60 -10.03
C THR A 98 16.36 -28.61 -9.23
N LEU A 99 17.11 -29.46 -9.93
CA LEU A 99 18.00 -30.44 -9.30
C LEU A 99 18.99 -29.79 -8.31
N ASP A 100 19.33 -28.52 -8.54
CA ASP A 100 20.25 -27.71 -7.73
C ASP A 100 19.56 -26.95 -6.58
N GLY A 101 18.27 -27.20 -6.34
CA GLY A 101 17.50 -26.61 -5.25
C GLY A 101 17.06 -25.15 -5.46
N ASN A 102 17.30 -24.58 -6.66
CA ASN A 102 16.77 -23.27 -7.03
C ASN A 102 15.29 -23.39 -7.45
N ASN A 103 14.47 -22.40 -7.12
CA ASN A 103 13.05 -22.35 -7.52
C ASN A 103 12.65 -21.07 -8.27
N VAL A 104 13.61 -20.33 -8.81
CA VAL A 104 13.32 -19.24 -9.74
C VAL A 104 12.86 -19.83 -11.07
N ASP A 105 11.78 -19.25 -11.61
CA ASP A 105 11.27 -19.54 -12.94
C ASP A 105 11.34 -18.25 -13.77
N ILE A 106 12.27 -18.20 -14.72
CA ILE A 106 12.51 -17.00 -15.54
C ILE A 106 11.28 -16.54 -16.32
N GLU A 107 10.43 -17.46 -16.77
CA GLU A 107 9.24 -17.12 -17.56
C GLU A 107 8.19 -16.48 -16.65
N LYS A 108 7.97 -17.05 -15.47
CA LYS A 108 7.10 -16.47 -14.43
C LYS A 108 7.59 -15.09 -14.00
N GLU A 109 8.89 -14.94 -13.73
CA GLU A 109 9.48 -13.66 -13.32
C GLU A 109 9.41 -12.60 -14.43
N ALA A 110 9.60 -12.98 -15.69
CA ALA A 110 9.45 -12.06 -16.83
C ALA A 110 8.01 -11.55 -17.00
N ILE A 111 7.01 -12.41 -16.82
CA ILE A 111 5.60 -12.01 -16.83
C ILE A 111 5.30 -11.07 -15.66
N ALA A 112 5.78 -11.41 -14.46
CA ALA A 112 5.61 -10.57 -13.28
C ALA A 112 6.29 -9.21 -13.43
N LEU A 113 7.45 -9.15 -14.11
CA LEU A 113 8.16 -7.93 -14.41
C LEU A 113 7.35 -7.03 -15.37
N ALA A 114 6.78 -7.62 -16.42
CA ALA A 114 5.93 -6.90 -17.36
C ALA A 114 4.68 -6.32 -16.67
N ASP A 115 4.03 -7.11 -15.81
CA ASP A 115 2.91 -6.65 -14.97
C ASP A 115 3.33 -5.46 -14.08
N ALA A 116 4.46 -5.57 -13.38
CA ALA A 116 4.96 -4.49 -12.53
C ALA A 116 5.28 -3.20 -13.34
N GLN A 117 5.84 -3.32 -14.54
CA GLN A 117 6.10 -2.18 -15.42
C GLN A 117 4.80 -1.50 -15.88
N LEU A 118 3.79 -2.27 -16.25
CA LEU A 118 2.47 -1.75 -16.61
C LEU A 118 1.84 -1.00 -15.43
N GLN A 119 1.86 -1.59 -14.23
CA GLN A 119 1.35 -0.96 -13.01
C GLN A 119 2.08 0.35 -12.71
N TYR A 120 3.41 0.39 -12.85
CA TYR A 120 4.20 1.60 -12.62
C TYR A 120 3.81 2.71 -13.61
N ASN A 121 3.65 2.39 -14.88
CA ASN A 121 3.26 3.35 -15.91
C ASN A 121 1.86 3.91 -15.62
N THR A 122 0.89 3.04 -15.30
CA THR A 122 -0.47 3.47 -14.96
C THR A 122 -0.52 4.35 -13.70
N LEU A 123 0.25 4.02 -12.67
CA LEU A 123 0.35 4.85 -11.46
C LEU A 123 0.98 6.21 -11.77
N SER A 124 2.03 6.24 -12.60
CA SER A 124 2.68 7.47 -13.05
C SER A 124 1.71 8.37 -13.82
N GLU A 125 0.95 7.82 -14.76
CA GLU A 125 -0.09 8.56 -15.51
C GLU A 125 -1.15 9.12 -14.57
N LYS A 126 -1.58 8.35 -13.57
CA LYS A 126 -2.57 8.81 -12.59
C LYS A 126 -2.04 9.97 -11.75
N ILE A 127 -0.79 9.90 -11.29
CA ILE A 127 -0.13 11.01 -10.59
C ILE A 127 -0.05 12.25 -11.49
N MET A 128 0.33 12.09 -12.76
CA MET A 128 0.37 13.20 -13.73
C MET A 128 -1.00 13.84 -13.95
N ASN A 129 -2.07 13.04 -14.02
CA ASN A 129 -3.44 13.53 -14.16
C ASN A 129 -3.90 14.33 -12.93
N GLU A 130 -3.56 13.88 -11.72
CA GLU A 130 -3.83 14.63 -10.48
C GLU A 130 -3.12 16.00 -10.49
N PHE A 131 -1.85 16.04 -10.90
CA PHE A 131 -1.13 17.30 -11.07
C PHE A 131 -1.75 18.21 -12.13
N ALA A 132 -2.20 17.64 -13.26
CA ALA A 132 -2.87 18.40 -14.31
C ALA A 132 -4.19 19.01 -13.82
N MET A 133 -4.97 18.28 -13.00
CA MET A 133 -6.19 18.79 -12.37
C MET A 133 -5.89 19.95 -11.42
N ILE A 134 -4.89 19.81 -10.55
CA ILE A 134 -4.47 20.90 -9.65
C ILE A 134 -4.02 22.12 -10.45
N LYS A 135 -3.19 21.92 -11.48
CA LYS A 135 -2.73 23.01 -12.35
C LYS A 135 -3.89 23.73 -13.04
N THR A 136 -4.87 22.98 -13.54
CA THR A 136 -6.06 23.53 -14.19
C THR A 136 -6.92 24.33 -13.22
N ALA A 137 -7.09 23.84 -11.98
CA ALA A 137 -7.82 24.57 -10.94
C ALA A 137 -7.13 25.89 -10.57
N LEU A 138 -5.80 25.89 -10.50
CA LEU A 138 -5.00 27.10 -10.23
C LEU A 138 -4.96 28.08 -11.41
N SER A 139 -5.03 27.61 -12.65
CA SER A 139 -4.98 28.50 -13.82
C SER A 139 -6.33 29.17 -14.12
N LYS A 140 -7.43 28.69 -13.52
CA LYS A 140 -8.80 29.18 -13.78
C LYS A 140 -9.26 30.25 -12.79
N THR A 141 -8.34 30.81 -12.01
CA THR A 141 -8.53 31.98 -11.12
C THR A 141 -7.65 33.12 -11.59
#